data_AF-A0A6G9IAS5-F1
#
_entry.id   AF-A0A6G9IAS5-F1
#
_cell.length_a   1.000
_cell.length_b   1.000
_cell.length_c   1.000
_cell.angle_alpha   90.00
_cell.angle_beta   90.00
_cell.angle_gamma   90.00
#
_symmetry.space_group_name_H-M   'P 1'
#
loop_
_entity.id
_entity.type
_entity.pdbx_description
1 polymer ?
#
loop_
_entity_poly.entity_id
_entity_poly.type
_entity_poly.pdbx_seq_one_letter_code
_entity_poly.pdbx_strand_id
1 'polypeptide(L)'
;MAERPIGLAALTVLDVSPANQVIVAAEAGYTHVGLRLIPATPTEPVYPTVGDTPMIREVERRLKETGVKVLDIEIFRLKPDTRVINFLPVLETGARLGASQVLLAGNDPDPNRLADNFALLCEIAAPLKIAINIEPMPWTNVPTVKSGVELLKKANQNNQGLIIDPLHFDRGGDTLEDLKLVPKDCWRYMQLCDGTKEKPKDTEGLLYQARNYRLSPGRGGIDLVSLLKALPEMPISIECCNDELALSKSPIERAKMYIEDARRLLEAVKHA
;
A
#
# COMPACT_ATOMS: atom_id res chain seq x y z
N MET A 1 -21.56 -13.94 -5.60
CA MET A 1 -20.13 -13.63 -5.87
C MET A 1 -19.60 -12.94 -4.63
N ALA A 2 -18.41 -13.31 -4.14
CA ALA A 2 -17.84 -12.61 -2.98
C ALA A 2 -17.55 -11.15 -3.36
N GLU A 3 -17.86 -10.21 -2.47
CA GLU A 3 -17.57 -8.79 -2.68
C GLU A 3 -16.04 -8.56 -2.69
N ARG A 4 -15.56 -7.69 -3.58
CA ARG A 4 -14.13 -7.35 -3.70
C ARG A 4 -13.59 -6.84 -2.35
N PRO A 5 -12.44 -7.35 -1.85
CA PRO A 5 -11.79 -6.79 -0.68
C PRO A 5 -11.45 -5.31 -0.84
N ILE A 6 -11.83 -4.49 0.15
CA ILE A 6 -11.49 -3.07 0.25
C ILE A 6 -10.86 -2.84 1.62
N GLY A 7 -9.59 -2.44 1.59
CA GLY A 7 -8.72 -2.20 2.73
C GLY A 7 -8.58 -0.71 3.06
N LEU A 8 -8.41 -0.41 4.35
CA LEU A 8 -7.98 0.91 4.83
C LEU A 8 -6.46 0.89 5.02
N ALA A 9 -5.71 1.56 4.15
CA ALA A 9 -4.25 1.67 4.28
C ALA A 9 -3.88 2.46 5.55
N ALA A 10 -2.71 2.16 6.15
CA ALA A 10 -2.33 2.78 7.42
C ALA A 10 -2.11 4.29 7.29
N LEU A 11 -1.50 4.72 6.18
CA LEU A 11 -1.24 6.14 5.94
C LEU A 11 -2.52 7.00 5.93
N THR A 12 -3.68 6.42 5.60
CA THR A 12 -4.99 7.12 5.60
C THR A 12 -5.36 7.63 6.98
N VAL A 13 -5.03 6.91 8.06
CA VAL A 13 -5.39 7.26 9.45
C VAL A 13 -4.23 7.01 10.41
N LEU A 14 -3.00 7.35 10.00
CA LEU A 14 -1.78 7.10 10.77
C LEU A 14 -1.71 7.89 12.09
N ASP A 15 -2.67 8.80 12.31
CA ASP A 15 -2.91 9.55 13.54
C ASP A 15 -3.60 8.73 14.64
N VAL A 16 -3.94 7.46 14.40
CA VAL A 16 -4.41 6.52 15.44
C VAL A 16 -3.50 5.31 15.60
N SER A 17 -3.62 4.61 16.74
CA SER A 17 -2.90 3.35 16.96
C SER A 17 -3.35 2.26 15.99
N PRO A 18 -2.51 1.24 15.70
CA PRO A 18 -2.89 0.11 14.84
C PRO A 18 -4.17 -0.61 15.30
N ALA A 19 -4.40 -0.73 16.60
CA ALA A 19 -5.64 -1.30 17.13
C ALA A 19 -6.86 -0.43 16.84
N ASN A 20 -6.73 0.89 17.00
CA ASN A 20 -7.81 1.83 16.69
C ASN A 20 -8.06 1.91 15.18
N GLN A 21 -7.04 1.73 14.35
CA GLN A 21 -7.21 1.63 12.89
C GLN A 21 -8.15 0.48 12.50
N VAL A 22 -8.06 -0.68 13.17
CA VAL A 22 -8.99 -1.80 12.94
C VAL A 22 -10.42 -1.41 13.27
N ILE A 23 -10.64 -0.67 14.36
CA ILE A 23 -11.96 -0.15 14.76
C ILE A 23 -12.47 0.84 13.70
N VAL A 24 -11.63 1.78 13.27
CA VAL A 24 -11.96 2.76 12.22
C VAL A 24 -12.39 2.05 10.93
N ALA A 25 -11.63 1.04 10.50
CA ALA A 25 -11.95 0.26 9.31
C ALA A 25 -13.31 -0.43 9.42
N ALA A 26 -13.58 -1.10 10.55
CA ALA A 26 -14.85 -1.78 10.80
C ALA A 26 -16.03 -0.80 10.77
N GLU A 27 -15.92 0.31 11.51
CA GLU A 27 -17.00 1.30 11.63
C GLU A 27 -17.24 2.07 10.32
N ALA A 28 -16.22 2.25 9.49
CA ALA A 28 -16.35 2.85 8.17
C ALA A 28 -16.82 1.86 7.08
N GLY A 29 -16.89 0.57 7.39
CA GLY A 29 -17.37 -0.46 6.46
C GLY A 29 -16.31 -0.98 5.49
N TYR A 30 -15.04 -0.93 5.87
CA TYR A 30 -13.95 -1.64 5.19
C TYR A 30 -13.98 -3.12 5.58
N THR A 31 -13.54 -3.98 4.66
CA THR A 31 -13.40 -5.41 4.94
C THR A 31 -11.99 -5.76 5.40
N HIS A 32 -10.99 -4.93 5.06
CA HIS A 32 -9.59 -5.17 5.37
C HIS A 32 -8.89 -3.91 5.92
N VAL A 33 -7.68 -4.09 6.46
CA VAL A 33 -6.74 -3.03 6.83
C VAL A 33 -5.34 -3.34 6.32
N GLY A 34 -4.58 -2.29 6.00
CA GLY A 34 -3.12 -2.34 5.87
C GLY A 34 -2.47 -1.78 7.13
N LEU A 35 -1.46 -2.45 7.69
CA LEU A 35 -0.89 -2.07 8.99
C LEU A 35 0.55 -1.55 8.88
N ARG A 36 0.83 -0.41 9.51
CA ARG A 36 2.19 0.13 9.70
C ARG A 36 2.88 -0.57 10.86
N LEU A 37 3.65 -1.63 10.59
CA LEU A 37 4.37 -2.38 11.65
C LEU A 37 5.77 -1.83 11.92
N ILE A 38 6.34 -1.10 10.97
CA ILE A 38 7.64 -0.42 11.06
C ILE A 38 7.50 1.02 10.54
N PRO A 39 8.19 2.01 11.12
CA PRO A 39 8.05 3.39 10.67
C PRO A 39 8.71 3.59 9.30
N ALA A 40 8.05 4.33 8.40
CA ALA A 40 8.60 4.70 7.11
C ALA A 40 9.51 5.93 7.18
N THR A 41 9.29 6.81 8.16
CA THR A 41 10.10 7.99 8.44
C THR A 41 10.43 8.08 9.94
N PRO A 42 11.48 8.83 10.33
CA PRO A 42 11.80 9.03 11.75
C PRO A 42 10.73 9.79 12.55
N THR A 43 9.75 10.40 11.88
CA THR A 43 8.74 11.27 12.48
C THR A 43 7.35 10.65 12.57
N GLU A 44 7.16 9.45 12.02
CA GLU A 44 5.89 8.71 12.16
C GLU A 44 5.69 8.22 13.61
N PRO A 45 4.44 8.09 14.07
CA PRO A 45 4.15 7.44 15.34
C PRO A 45 4.74 6.02 15.39
N VAL A 46 5.42 5.69 16.48
CA VAL A 46 6.04 4.38 16.69
C VAL A 46 5.31 3.63 17.80
N TYR A 47 4.94 2.38 17.52
CA TYR A 47 4.32 1.47 18.47
C TYR A 47 5.16 0.19 18.58
N PRO A 48 5.08 -0.55 19.71
CA PRO A 48 5.72 -1.85 19.82
C PRO A 48 4.92 -2.89 19.02
N THR A 49 5.14 -2.95 17.70
CA THR A 49 4.32 -3.73 16.73
C THR A 49 5.06 -4.92 16.13
N VAL A 50 6.13 -5.38 16.77
CA VAL A 50 6.92 -6.54 16.30
C VAL A 50 7.02 -7.56 17.44
N GLY A 51 6.63 -8.80 17.15
CA GLY A 51 6.60 -9.91 18.10
C GLY A 51 5.32 -9.96 18.95
N ASP A 52 5.41 -10.60 20.11
CA ASP A 52 4.28 -10.74 21.04
C ASP A 52 4.22 -9.58 22.04
N THR A 53 3.61 -8.48 21.61
CA THR A 53 3.48 -7.26 22.43
C THR A 53 2.03 -7.02 22.87
N PRO A 54 1.79 -6.19 23.90
CA PRO A 54 0.42 -5.79 24.26
C PRO A 54 -0.34 -5.14 23.09
N MET A 55 0.34 -4.37 22.25
CA MET A 55 -0.27 -3.75 21.06
C MET A 55 -0.71 -4.80 20.05
N ILE A 56 0.12 -5.81 19.76
CA ILE A 56 -0.22 -6.87 18.80
C ILE A 56 -1.38 -7.72 19.30
N ARG A 57 -1.41 -8.10 20.59
CA ARG A 57 -2.54 -8.82 21.19
C ARG A 57 -3.84 -8.01 21.12
N GLU A 58 -3.75 -6.70 21.29
CA GLU A 58 -4.91 -5.82 21.14
C GLU A 58 -5.39 -5.74 19.68
N VAL A 59 -4.47 -5.62 18.70
CA VAL A 59 -4.81 -5.70 17.27
C VAL A 59 -5.50 -7.02 16.94
N GLU A 60 -4.96 -8.16 17.38
CA GLU A 60 -5.60 -9.48 17.18
C GLU A 60 -7.01 -9.54 17.76
N ARG A 61 -7.19 -9.00 18.98
CA ARG A 61 -8.50 -8.93 19.62
C ARG A 61 -9.48 -8.11 18.78
N ARG A 62 -9.06 -6.94 18.29
CA ARG A 62 -9.90 -6.08 17.44
C ARG A 62 -10.24 -6.74 16.11
N LEU A 63 -9.29 -7.39 15.45
CA LEU A 63 -9.54 -8.14 14.22
C LEU A 63 -10.58 -9.24 14.45
N LYS A 64 -10.46 -9.99 15.55
CA LYS A 64 -11.44 -11.03 15.93
C LYS A 64 -12.83 -10.47 16.24
N GLU A 65 -12.93 -9.36 16.97
CA GLU A 65 -14.20 -8.75 17.36
C GLU A 65 -14.96 -8.15 16.17
N THR A 66 -14.23 -7.55 15.24
CA THR A 66 -14.79 -6.80 14.11
C THR A 66 -14.98 -7.65 12.85
N GLY A 67 -14.21 -8.74 12.72
CA GLY A 67 -14.17 -9.55 11.50
C GLY A 67 -13.35 -8.92 10.36
N VAL A 68 -12.77 -7.73 10.57
CA VAL A 68 -11.83 -7.10 9.63
C VAL A 68 -10.59 -7.98 9.52
N LYS A 69 -10.05 -8.10 8.30
CA LYS A 69 -8.84 -8.89 8.01
C LYS A 69 -7.65 -7.99 7.68
N VAL A 70 -6.43 -8.48 7.87
CA VAL A 70 -5.24 -7.76 7.41
C VAL A 70 -4.98 -8.12 5.95
N LEU A 71 -4.91 -7.10 5.08
CA LEU A 71 -4.52 -7.27 3.68
C LEU A 71 -3.00 -7.30 3.59
N ASP A 72 -2.38 -6.17 3.96
CA ASP A 72 -0.96 -5.91 3.85
C ASP A 72 -0.33 -5.36 5.13
N ILE A 73 1.00 -5.48 5.20
CA ILE A 73 1.84 -4.77 6.16
C ILE A 73 2.80 -3.85 5.41
N GLU A 74 2.98 -2.64 5.92
CA GLU A 74 3.66 -1.57 5.19
C GLU A 74 4.51 -0.68 6.10
N ILE A 75 5.42 0.15 5.58
CA ILE A 75 6.10 -0.03 4.28
C ILE A 75 7.53 -0.51 4.55
N PHE A 76 7.92 -1.56 3.85
CA PHE A 76 9.28 -2.08 3.88
C PHE A 76 10.13 -1.27 2.90
N ARG A 77 11.41 -1.08 3.20
CA ARG A 77 12.33 -0.34 2.33
C ARG A 77 13.62 -1.13 2.18
N LEU A 78 13.99 -1.45 0.95
CA LEU A 78 15.33 -1.96 0.64
C LEU A 78 16.26 -0.77 0.39
N LYS A 79 17.28 -0.64 1.23
CA LYS A 79 18.33 0.40 1.19
C LYS A 79 19.70 -0.28 1.10
N PRO A 80 20.79 0.45 0.77
CA PRO A 80 22.14 -0.12 0.68
C PRO A 80 22.60 -0.89 1.94
N ASP A 81 22.16 -0.45 3.11
CA ASP A 81 22.51 -1.01 4.42
C ASP A 81 21.50 -2.06 4.92
N THR A 82 20.49 -2.41 4.12
CA THR A 82 19.45 -3.36 4.52
C THR A 82 20.03 -4.76 4.69
N ARG A 83 19.79 -5.33 5.87
CA ARG A 83 19.97 -6.75 6.14
C ARG A 83 18.60 -7.41 6.13
N VAL A 84 18.27 -8.08 5.02
CA VAL A 84 16.92 -8.60 4.77
C VAL A 84 16.40 -9.49 5.91
N ILE A 85 17.27 -10.29 6.52
CA ILE A 85 16.89 -11.17 7.65
C ILE A 85 16.29 -10.40 8.84
N ASN A 86 16.60 -9.12 9.01
CA ASN A 86 16.04 -8.28 10.08
C ASN A 86 14.53 -8.01 9.87
N PHE A 87 13.98 -8.28 8.69
CA PHE A 87 12.55 -8.20 8.42
C PHE A 87 11.77 -9.43 8.88
N LEU A 88 12.44 -10.57 9.17
CA LEU A 88 11.76 -11.80 9.55
C LEU A 88 10.80 -11.62 10.74
N PRO A 89 11.17 -10.96 11.86
CA PRO A 89 10.23 -10.75 12.96
C PRO A 89 8.99 -9.92 12.59
N VAL A 90 9.14 -8.97 11.65
CA VAL A 90 8.02 -8.16 11.15
C VAL A 90 7.09 -9.00 10.29
N LEU A 91 7.66 -9.84 9.41
CA LEU A 91 6.91 -10.78 8.57
C LEU A 91 6.17 -11.82 9.41
N GLU A 92 6.82 -12.39 10.43
CA GLU A 92 6.19 -13.34 11.38
C GLU A 92 5.03 -12.67 12.14
N THR A 93 5.18 -11.41 12.51
CA THR A 93 4.10 -10.63 13.14
C THR A 93 2.96 -10.39 12.15
N GLY A 94 3.25 -10.02 10.91
CA GLY A 94 2.24 -9.91 9.84
C GLY A 94 1.49 -11.22 9.62
N ALA A 95 2.21 -12.33 9.54
CA ALA A 95 1.64 -13.67 9.36
C ALA A 95 0.74 -14.06 10.53
N ARG A 96 1.14 -13.76 11.77
CA ARG A 96 0.31 -13.94 12.98
C ARG A 96 -1.01 -13.16 12.90
N LEU A 97 -0.96 -11.94 12.36
CA LEU A 97 -2.15 -11.10 12.15
C LEU A 97 -2.96 -11.49 10.89
N GLY A 98 -2.49 -12.45 10.10
CA GLY A 98 -3.14 -12.94 8.88
C GLY A 98 -2.88 -12.10 7.63
N ALA A 99 -1.85 -11.25 7.63
CA ALA A 99 -1.44 -10.51 6.44
C ALA A 99 -1.01 -11.48 5.32
N SER A 100 -1.32 -11.11 4.07
CA SER A 100 -0.91 -11.88 2.88
C SER A 100 0.01 -11.11 1.94
N GLN A 101 0.13 -9.79 2.15
CA GLN A 101 0.87 -8.89 1.30
C GLN A 101 1.85 -8.04 2.12
N VAL A 102 2.95 -7.66 1.50
CA VAL A 102 3.88 -6.64 1.98
C VAL A 102 4.00 -5.57 0.91
N LEU A 103 3.90 -4.30 1.33
CA LEU A 103 4.25 -3.14 0.51
C LEU A 103 5.75 -2.87 0.63
N LEU A 104 6.45 -2.75 -0.51
CA LEU A 104 7.89 -2.54 -0.56
C LEU A 104 8.29 -1.35 -1.44
N ALA A 105 9.20 -0.52 -0.92
CA ALA A 105 9.92 0.49 -1.67
C ALA A 105 11.35 0.03 -2.02
N GLY A 106 11.78 0.23 -3.27
CA GLY A 106 13.16 0.04 -3.70
C GLY A 106 13.99 1.32 -3.57
N ASN A 107 14.74 1.47 -2.48
CA ASN A 107 15.57 2.64 -2.16
C ASN A 107 17.09 2.32 -2.22
N ASP A 108 17.48 1.39 -3.08
CA ASP A 108 18.87 1.03 -3.30
C ASP A 108 19.30 1.40 -4.73
N PRO A 109 20.30 2.28 -4.91
CA PRO A 109 20.79 2.68 -6.23
C PRO A 109 21.55 1.58 -6.98
N ASP A 110 21.95 0.49 -6.31
CA ASP A 110 22.56 -0.66 -6.96
C ASP A 110 21.47 -1.64 -7.41
N PRO A 111 21.20 -1.75 -8.73
CA PRO A 111 20.10 -2.56 -9.23
C PRO A 111 20.31 -4.07 -9.07
N ASN A 112 21.55 -4.53 -8.84
CA ASN A 112 21.82 -5.94 -8.60
C ASN A 112 21.63 -6.26 -7.12
N ARG A 113 22.20 -5.44 -6.22
CA ARG A 113 21.96 -5.60 -4.78
C ARG A 113 20.47 -5.46 -4.43
N LEU A 114 19.75 -4.54 -5.08
CA LEU A 114 18.31 -4.40 -4.92
C LEU A 114 17.58 -5.68 -5.32
N ALA A 115 17.91 -6.26 -6.47
CA ALA A 115 17.28 -7.50 -6.95
C ALA A 115 17.60 -8.70 -6.05
N ASP A 116 18.86 -8.84 -5.62
CA ASP A 116 19.29 -9.91 -4.72
C ASP A 116 18.56 -9.82 -3.36
N ASN A 117 18.46 -8.61 -2.79
CA ASN A 117 17.75 -8.39 -1.53
C ASN A 117 16.23 -8.55 -1.68
N PHE A 118 15.65 -8.16 -2.81
CA PHE A 118 14.25 -8.39 -3.11
C PHE A 118 13.94 -9.89 -3.22
N ALA A 119 14.79 -10.64 -3.92
CA ALA A 119 14.67 -12.09 -4.04
C ALA A 119 14.78 -12.77 -2.66
N LEU A 120 15.79 -12.40 -1.87
CA LEU A 120 15.96 -12.93 -0.52
C LEU A 120 14.76 -12.61 0.40
N LEU A 121 14.16 -11.43 0.25
CA LEU A 121 12.96 -11.07 1.02
C LEU A 121 11.76 -11.94 0.65
N CYS A 122 11.58 -12.20 -0.66
CA CYS A 122 10.57 -13.12 -1.15
C CYS A 122 10.78 -14.54 -0.59
N GLU A 123 12.01 -15.04 -0.59
CA GLU A 123 12.37 -16.37 -0.06
C GLU A 123 12.06 -16.49 1.43
N ILE A 124 12.37 -15.47 2.24
CA ILE A 124 12.06 -15.44 3.67
C ILE A 124 10.55 -15.35 3.92
N ALA A 125 9.81 -14.64 3.07
CA ALA A 125 8.36 -14.47 3.19
C ALA A 125 7.55 -15.67 2.68
N ALA A 126 8.11 -16.49 1.78
CA ALA A 126 7.40 -17.59 1.14
C ALA A 126 6.85 -18.65 2.13
N PRO A 127 7.62 -19.13 3.14
CA PRO A 127 7.09 -20.03 4.17
C PRO A 127 5.93 -19.45 4.98
N LEU A 128 5.87 -18.13 5.09
CA LEU A 128 4.81 -17.38 5.78
C LEU A 128 3.59 -17.10 4.89
N LYS A 129 3.63 -17.54 3.61
CA LYS A 129 2.60 -17.31 2.59
C LYS A 129 2.32 -15.82 2.34
N ILE A 130 3.34 -14.99 2.50
CA ILE A 130 3.28 -13.55 2.23
C ILE A 130 3.90 -13.26 0.87
N ALA A 131 3.22 -12.46 0.06
CA ALA A 131 3.74 -11.92 -1.18
C ALA A 131 4.39 -10.55 -0.96
N ILE A 132 5.50 -10.29 -1.67
CA ILE A 132 6.25 -9.04 -1.60
C ILE A 132 5.94 -8.21 -2.84
N ASN A 133 5.37 -7.04 -2.66
CA ASN A 133 4.91 -6.21 -3.77
C ASN A 133 5.74 -4.93 -3.87
N ILE A 134 6.45 -4.76 -4.98
CA ILE A 134 7.18 -3.52 -5.26
C ILE A 134 6.19 -2.42 -5.65
N GLU A 135 6.35 -1.25 -5.05
CA GLU A 135 5.62 -0.04 -5.40
C GLU A 135 6.54 0.90 -6.18
N PRO A 136 6.26 1.15 -7.47
CA PRO A 136 6.96 2.18 -8.22
C PRO A 136 6.68 3.56 -7.64
N MET A 137 7.73 4.30 -7.28
CA MET A 137 7.64 5.64 -6.68
C MET A 137 8.68 6.57 -7.31
N PRO A 138 8.29 7.73 -7.88
CA PRO A 138 9.17 8.58 -8.71
C PRO A 138 10.47 9.05 -8.03
N TRP A 139 10.50 9.11 -6.71
CA TRP A 139 11.67 9.53 -5.91
C TRP A 139 12.52 8.37 -5.38
N THR A 140 12.26 7.15 -5.83
CA THR A 140 13.00 5.95 -5.41
C THR A 140 13.88 5.42 -6.54
N ASN A 141 14.55 4.29 -6.30
CA ASN A 141 15.36 3.62 -7.32
C ASN A 141 14.54 2.66 -8.20
N VAL A 142 13.22 2.58 -7.97
CA VAL A 142 12.24 1.93 -8.83
C VAL A 142 11.13 2.94 -9.16
N PRO A 143 11.39 3.91 -10.06
CA PRO A 143 10.49 5.05 -10.23
C PRO A 143 9.25 4.81 -11.08
N THR A 144 9.23 3.73 -11.88
CA THR A 144 8.20 3.48 -12.90
C THR A 144 7.79 2.01 -12.96
N VAL A 145 6.63 1.72 -13.55
CA VAL A 145 6.16 0.35 -13.81
C VAL A 145 7.21 -0.45 -14.56
N LYS A 146 7.83 0.13 -15.58
CA LYS A 146 8.90 -0.52 -16.35
C LYS A 146 10.09 -0.91 -15.47
N SER A 147 10.55 -0.01 -14.59
CA SER A 147 11.65 -0.34 -13.66
C SER A 147 11.27 -1.43 -12.66
N GLY A 148 10.01 -1.44 -12.21
CA GLY A 148 9.46 -2.50 -11.36
C GLY A 148 9.46 -3.86 -12.07
N VAL A 149 9.01 -3.90 -13.33
CA VAL A 149 9.05 -5.12 -14.15
C VAL A 149 10.47 -5.65 -14.35
N GLU A 150 11.46 -4.78 -14.56
CA GLU A 150 12.87 -5.21 -14.65
C GLU A 150 13.39 -5.79 -13.33
N LEU A 151 12.99 -5.23 -12.18
CA LEU A 151 13.28 -5.82 -10.88
C LEU A 151 12.64 -7.22 -10.72
N LEU A 152 11.36 -7.36 -11.07
CA LEU A 152 10.65 -8.64 -11.00
C LEU A 152 11.32 -9.72 -11.87
N LYS A 153 11.77 -9.36 -13.08
CA LYS A 153 12.50 -10.28 -13.97
C LYS A 153 13.82 -10.74 -13.37
N LYS A 154 14.57 -9.82 -12.74
CA LYS A 154 15.85 -10.14 -12.10
C LYS A 154 15.68 -11.02 -10.86
N ALA A 155 14.70 -10.70 -10.01
CA ALA A 155 14.46 -11.45 -8.79
C ALA A 155 13.86 -12.84 -9.05
N ASN A 156 12.94 -12.93 -10.02
CA ASN A 156 12.35 -14.17 -10.51
C ASN A 156 11.78 -15.08 -9.40
N GLN A 157 10.93 -14.53 -8.52
CA GLN A 157 10.32 -15.24 -7.40
C GLN A 157 8.83 -15.51 -7.63
N ASN A 158 8.29 -16.58 -7.05
CA ASN A 158 6.88 -16.96 -7.26
C ASN A 158 5.87 -16.11 -6.45
N ASN A 159 6.31 -15.52 -5.34
CA ASN A 159 5.50 -14.69 -4.45
C ASN A 159 5.83 -13.18 -4.59
N GLN A 160 6.46 -12.78 -5.68
CA GLN A 160 6.64 -11.37 -5.99
C GLN A 160 5.37 -10.77 -6.61
N GLY A 161 5.25 -9.47 -6.50
CA GLY A 161 4.22 -8.70 -7.18
C GLY A 161 4.62 -7.25 -7.39
N LEU A 162 3.77 -6.53 -8.11
CA LEU A 162 3.87 -5.09 -8.32
C LEU A 162 2.50 -4.49 -8.02
N ILE A 163 2.47 -3.41 -7.24
CA ILE A 163 1.25 -2.64 -7.05
C ILE A 163 1.22 -1.40 -7.93
N ILE A 164 0.01 -0.94 -8.22
CA ILE A 164 -0.22 0.42 -8.70
C ILE A 164 -0.78 1.26 -7.56
N ASP A 165 -0.12 2.37 -7.29
CA ASP A 165 -0.68 3.54 -6.64
C ASP A 165 -0.98 4.59 -7.74
N PRO A 166 -2.23 5.08 -7.89
CA PRO A 166 -2.59 6.01 -8.96
C PRO A 166 -1.81 7.34 -8.93
N LEU A 167 -1.49 7.84 -7.74
CA LEU A 167 -0.70 9.05 -7.60
C LEU A 167 0.71 8.80 -8.13
N HIS A 168 1.37 7.73 -7.70
CA HIS A 168 2.73 7.44 -8.15
C HIS A 168 2.80 7.12 -9.64
N PHE A 169 1.83 6.36 -10.15
CA PHE A 169 1.70 6.06 -11.57
C PHE A 169 1.60 7.33 -12.42
N ASP A 170 0.71 8.26 -12.05
CA ASP A 170 0.56 9.52 -12.79
C ASP A 170 1.78 10.44 -12.63
N ARG A 171 2.36 10.55 -11.43
CA ARG A 171 3.52 11.42 -11.19
C ARG A 171 4.82 10.84 -11.76
N GLY A 172 4.93 9.52 -11.90
CA GLY A 172 6.05 8.82 -12.54
C GLY A 172 6.03 8.89 -14.06
N GLY A 173 4.91 9.34 -14.65
CA GLY A 173 4.75 9.41 -16.10
C GLY A 173 4.49 8.05 -16.74
N ASP A 174 4.07 7.05 -15.96
CA ASP A 174 3.64 5.77 -16.48
C ASP A 174 2.34 5.92 -17.29
N THR A 175 2.15 5.00 -18.24
CA THR A 175 0.99 4.96 -19.13
C THR A 175 0.25 3.64 -19.01
N LEU A 176 -1.01 3.60 -19.47
CA LEU A 176 -1.78 2.35 -19.45
C LEU A 176 -1.14 1.24 -20.29
N GLU A 177 -0.28 1.58 -21.26
CA GLU A 177 0.46 0.59 -22.05
C GLU A 177 1.53 -0.11 -21.19
N ASP A 178 2.15 0.60 -20.25
CA ASP A 178 3.18 0.05 -19.37
C ASP A 178 2.61 -1.05 -18.46
N LEU A 179 1.32 -1.00 -18.13
CA LEU A 179 0.65 -2.05 -17.36
C LEU A 179 0.67 -3.42 -18.05
N LYS A 180 0.74 -3.46 -19.39
CA LYS A 180 0.82 -4.71 -20.16
C LYS A 180 2.17 -5.41 -20.01
N LEU A 181 3.19 -4.70 -19.51
CA LEU A 181 4.51 -5.26 -19.24
C LEU A 181 4.53 -6.14 -17.98
N VAL A 182 3.54 -5.96 -17.08
CA VAL A 182 3.49 -6.66 -15.80
C VAL A 182 2.96 -8.08 -16.00
N PRO A 183 3.69 -9.13 -15.55
CA PRO A 183 3.20 -10.50 -15.59
C PRO A 183 1.87 -10.64 -14.84
N LYS A 184 0.93 -11.41 -15.39
CA LYS A 184 -0.45 -11.50 -14.87
C LYS A 184 -0.51 -12.01 -13.42
N ASP A 185 0.40 -12.89 -13.05
CA ASP A 185 0.55 -13.50 -11.72
C ASP A 185 1.23 -12.59 -10.69
N CYS A 186 1.78 -11.46 -11.13
CA CYS A 186 2.38 -10.44 -10.26
C CYS A 186 1.35 -9.40 -9.75
N TRP A 187 0.11 -9.43 -10.23
CA TRP A 187 -0.96 -8.60 -9.69
C TRP A 187 -1.56 -9.24 -8.43
N ARG A 188 -1.43 -8.55 -7.29
CA ARG A 188 -1.93 -9.04 -5.98
C ARG A 188 -2.94 -8.11 -5.34
N TYR A 189 -2.69 -6.81 -5.36
CA TYR A 189 -3.58 -5.74 -4.93
C TYR A 189 -3.11 -4.41 -5.51
N MET A 190 -3.94 -3.37 -5.38
CA MET A 190 -3.56 -2.00 -5.71
C MET A 190 -3.87 -1.05 -4.55
N GLN A 191 -3.19 0.09 -4.51
CA GLN A 191 -3.64 1.21 -3.69
C GLN A 191 -4.60 2.09 -4.47
N LEU A 192 -5.47 2.83 -3.80
CA LEU A 192 -6.41 3.75 -4.43
C LEU A 192 -6.47 5.06 -3.69
N CYS A 193 -6.18 6.12 -4.41
CA CYS A 193 -6.35 7.52 -4.02
C CYS A 193 -6.60 8.36 -5.27
N ASP A 194 -6.63 9.67 -5.11
CA ASP A 194 -6.57 10.62 -6.22
C ASP A 194 -5.57 11.74 -5.91
N GLY A 195 -5.25 12.55 -6.90
CA GLY A 195 -4.32 13.67 -6.79
C GLY A 195 -4.82 14.88 -7.56
N THR A 196 -4.23 16.04 -7.29
CA THR A 196 -4.52 17.26 -8.08
C THR A 196 -4.22 17.05 -9.56
N LYS A 197 -4.90 17.80 -10.43
CA LYS A 197 -4.59 17.79 -11.86
C LYS A 197 -3.19 18.36 -12.13
N GLU A 198 -2.84 19.41 -11.41
CA GLU A 198 -1.51 20.02 -11.44
C GLU A 198 -0.52 19.07 -10.78
N LYS A 199 0.54 18.72 -11.51
CA LYS A 199 1.63 17.89 -11.00
C LYS A 199 2.65 18.78 -10.25
N PRO A 200 3.16 18.36 -9.09
CA PRO A 200 4.30 19.01 -8.46
C PRO A 200 5.51 19.09 -9.41
N LYS A 201 6.31 20.13 -9.30
CA LYS A 201 7.44 20.40 -10.21
C LYS A 201 8.76 19.79 -9.75
N ASP A 202 8.84 19.40 -8.48
CA ASP A 202 10.05 18.90 -7.83
C ASP A 202 9.72 17.74 -6.87
N THR A 203 10.78 17.07 -6.42
CA THR A 203 10.69 15.93 -5.51
C THR A 203 10.06 16.30 -4.16
N GLU A 204 10.30 17.52 -3.67
CA GLU A 204 9.72 17.99 -2.41
C GLU A 204 8.19 18.07 -2.50
N GLY A 205 7.66 18.67 -3.56
CA GLY A 205 6.23 18.75 -3.79
C GLY A 205 5.60 17.37 -4.05
N LEU A 206 6.31 16.46 -4.72
CA LEU A 206 5.86 15.07 -4.88
C LEU A 206 5.72 14.35 -3.53
N LEU A 207 6.74 14.44 -2.68
CA LEU A 207 6.73 13.85 -1.34
C LEU A 207 5.65 14.47 -0.45
N TYR A 208 5.50 15.79 -0.50
CA TYR A 208 4.47 16.50 0.25
C TYR A 208 3.08 16.02 -0.17
N GLN A 209 2.79 15.99 -1.47
CA GLN A 209 1.49 15.52 -1.97
C GLN A 209 1.21 14.07 -1.56
N ALA A 210 2.19 13.19 -1.73
CA ALA A 210 2.07 11.77 -1.43
C ALA A 210 1.85 11.45 0.05
N ARG A 211 2.22 12.34 0.97
CA ARG A 211 2.17 12.09 2.41
C ARG A 211 1.17 12.94 3.16
N ASN A 212 0.76 14.07 2.59
CA ASN A 212 -0.04 15.08 3.30
C ASN A 212 -1.21 15.64 2.48
N TYR A 213 -1.26 15.40 1.17
CA TYR A 213 -2.24 16.06 0.29
C TYR A 213 -2.76 15.14 -0.83
N ARG A 214 -3.09 13.90 -0.47
CA ARG A 214 -3.87 13.02 -1.34
C ARG A 214 -5.34 13.43 -1.32
N LEU A 215 -6.01 13.20 -2.44
CA LEU A 215 -7.45 13.43 -2.57
C LEU A 215 -8.21 12.10 -2.50
N SER A 216 -9.50 12.20 -2.21
CA SER A 216 -10.42 11.07 -2.21
C SER A 216 -10.59 10.50 -3.63
N PRO A 217 -10.77 9.18 -3.82
CA PRO A 217 -10.91 8.58 -5.15
C PRO A 217 -12.02 9.24 -5.98
N GLY A 218 -11.69 9.74 -7.17
CA GLY A 218 -12.64 10.41 -8.07
C GLY A 218 -12.95 11.86 -7.69
N ARG A 219 -12.19 12.45 -6.77
CA ARG A 219 -12.28 13.88 -6.38
C ARG A 219 -11.08 14.70 -6.85
N GLY A 220 -10.14 14.08 -7.57
CA GLY A 220 -8.97 14.74 -8.13
C GLY A 220 -9.01 14.82 -9.66
N GLY A 221 -7.82 14.87 -10.25
CA GLY A 221 -7.60 15.05 -11.68
C GLY A 221 -6.97 13.85 -12.37
N ILE A 222 -6.76 12.73 -11.68
CA ILE A 222 -6.20 11.51 -12.26
C ILE A 222 -7.31 10.73 -12.97
N ASP A 223 -7.06 10.20 -14.17
CA ASP A 223 -8.01 9.37 -14.90
C ASP A 223 -8.11 7.95 -14.30
N LEU A 224 -8.75 7.87 -13.13
CA LEU A 224 -8.91 6.61 -12.39
C LEU A 224 -9.83 5.62 -13.09
N VAL A 225 -10.79 6.08 -13.89
CA VAL A 225 -11.71 5.19 -14.62
C VAL A 225 -10.94 4.37 -15.64
N SER A 226 -10.14 5.03 -16.47
CA SER A 226 -9.30 4.33 -17.46
C SER A 226 -8.26 3.43 -16.80
N LEU A 227 -7.65 3.89 -15.70
CA LEU A 227 -6.68 3.09 -14.93
C LEU A 227 -7.30 1.80 -14.37
N LEU A 228 -8.46 1.91 -13.70
CA LEU A 228 -9.15 0.76 -13.11
C LEU A 228 -9.64 -0.23 -14.16
N LYS A 229 -10.00 0.23 -15.37
CA LYS A 229 -10.36 -0.66 -16.50
C LYS A 229 -9.16 -1.41 -17.08
N ALA A 230 -7.96 -0.82 -17.01
CA ALA A 230 -6.74 -1.44 -17.52
C ALA A 230 -6.16 -2.50 -16.55
N LEU A 231 -6.53 -2.44 -15.26
CA LEU A 231 -6.09 -3.38 -14.24
C LEU A 231 -7.05 -4.57 -14.11
N PRO A 232 -6.55 -5.78 -13.75
CA PRO A 232 -7.43 -6.89 -13.40
C PRO A 232 -8.21 -6.59 -12.11
N GLU A 233 -9.33 -7.29 -11.91
CA GLU A 233 -10.05 -7.25 -10.64
C GLU A 233 -9.19 -7.85 -9.51
N MET A 234 -8.89 -7.02 -8.50
CA MET A 234 -8.05 -7.37 -7.37
C MET A 234 -8.47 -6.59 -6.11
N PRO A 235 -8.02 -6.99 -4.90
CA PRO A 235 -8.15 -6.20 -3.69
C PRO A 235 -7.67 -4.75 -3.86
N ILE A 236 -8.36 -3.81 -3.22
CA ILE A 236 -8.01 -2.39 -3.22
C ILE A 236 -7.67 -1.96 -1.79
N SER A 237 -6.56 -1.25 -1.59
CA SER A 237 -6.21 -0.58 -0.33
C SER A 237 -6.36 0.93 -0.51
N ILE A 238 -7.29 1.56 0.18
CA ILE A 238 -7.52 3.01 0.05
C ILE A 238 -6.47 3.74 0.88
N GLU A 239 -5.59 4.48 0.19
CA GLU A 239 -4.48 5.25 0.78
C GLU A 239 -4.66 6.75 0.55
N CYS A 240 -5.42 7.40 1.44
CA CYS A 240 -5.75 8.83 1.34
C CYS A 240 -5.34 9.57 2.61
N CYS A 241 -4.15 10.16 2.61
CA CYS A 241 -3.70 11.08 3.66
C CYS A 241 -3.90 12.54 3.25
N ASN A 242 -4.54 13.32 4.13
CA ASN A 242 -4.77 14.74 3.91
C ASN A 242 -4.75 15.49 5.24
N ASP A 243 -3.73 16.33 5.44
CA ASP A 243 -3.50 17.01 6.72
C ASP A 243 -4.62 18.01 7.05
N GLU A 244 -5.13 18.75 6.06
CA GLU A 244 -6.22 19.71 6.27
C GLU A 244 -7.51 19.01 6.71
N LEU A 245 -7.80 17.85 6.12
CA LEU A 245 -8.93 17.03 6.56
C LEU A 245 -8.68 16.43 7.95
N ALA A 246 -7.45 16.03 8.28
CA ALA A 246 -7.13 15.52 9.61
C ALA A 246 -7.33 16.57 10.72
N LEU A 247 -7.21 17.86 10.41
CA LEU A 247 -7.50 18.95 11.35
C LEU A 247 -9.01 19.16 11.60
N SER A 248 -9.88 18.74 10.67
CA SER A 248 -11.30 19.08 10.67
C SER A 248 -12.26 17.88 10.73
N LYS A 249 -11.74 16.65 10.61
CA LYS A 249 -12.52 15.41 10.61
C LYS A 249 -11.83 14.34 11.43
N SER A 250 -12.62 13.60 12.20
CA SER A 250 -12.16 12.41 12.89
C SER A 250 -11.68 11.33 11.91
N PRO A 251 -10.82 10.39 12.36
CA PRO A 251 -10.37 9.26 11.54
C PRO A 251 -11.51 8.47 10.89
N ILE A 252 -12.62 8.26 11.62
CA ILE A 252 -13.79 7.52 11.13
C ILE A 252 -14.52 8.29 10.03
N GLU A 253 -14.70 9.61 10.20
CA GLU A 253 -15.35 10.45 9.18
C GLU A 253 -14.52 10.49 7.88
N ARG A 254 -13.19 10.60 7.99
CA ARG A 254 -12.29 10.54 6.83
C ARG A 254 -12.40 9.18 6.13
N ALA A 255 -12.28 8.09 6.88
CA ALA A 255 -12.38 6.73 6.35
C ALA A 255 -13.73 6.47 5.64
N LYS A 256 -14.86 6.88 6.23
CA LYS A 256 -16.21 6.76 5.62
C LYS A 256 -16.29 7.55 4.31
N MET A 257 -15.81 8.79 4.30
CA MET A 257 -15.80 9.63 3.12
C MET A 257 -15.03 8.96 1.97
N TYR A 258 -13.82 8.45 2.24
CA TYR A 258 -12.96 7.85 1.22
C TYR A 258 -13.54 6.55 0.65
N ILE A 259 -14.10 5.65 1.48
CA ILE A 259 -14.70 4.40 0.97
C ILE A 259 -16.00 4.64 0.19
N GLU A 260 -16.80 5.62 0.56
CA GLU A 260 -18.00 5.98 -0.20
C GLU A 260 -17.65 6.52 -1.58
N ASP A 261 -16.64 7.38 -1.67
CA ASP A 261 -16.13 7.88 -2.95
C ASP A 261 -15.51 6.76 -3.80
N ALA A 262 -14.73 5.87 -3.20
CA ALA A 262 -14.20 4.69 -3.89
C ALA A 262 -15.32 3.78 -4.44
N ARG A 263 -16.37 3.52 -3.65
CA ARG A 263 -17.53 2.74 -4.12
C ARG A 263 -18.24 3.41 -5.29
N ARG A 264 -18.47 4.73 -5.23
CA ARG A 264 -19.06 5.50 -6.34
C ARG A 264 -18.22 5.39 -7.61
N LEU A 265 -16.90 5.52 -7.50
CA LEU A 265 -15.96 5.35 -8.60
C LEU A 265 -16.02 3.94 -9.19
N LEU A 266 -16.02 2.90 -8.35
CA LEU A 266 -16.07 1.50 -8.79
C LEU A 266 -17.39 1.17 -9.50
N GLU A 267 -18.52 1.72 -9.04
CA GLU A 267 -19.80 1.60 -9.76
C GLU A 267 -19.76 2.31 -11.12
N ALA A 268 -19.17 3.52 -11.20
CA ALA A 268 -19.00 4.21 -12.47
C ALA A 268 -18.15 3.41 -13.47
N VAL A 269 -17.09 2.74 -13.02
CA VAL A 269 -16.24 1.87 -13.85
C VAL A 269 -17.02 0.69 -14.45
N LYS A 270 -17.99 0.12 -13.71
CA LYS A 270 -18.83 -0.98 -14.20
C LYS A 270 -19.82 -0.56 -15.28
N HIS A 271 -20.21 0.72 -15.30
CA HIS A 271 -21.24 1.25 -16.20
C HIS A 271 -20.71 2.08 -17.36
N ALA A 272 -19.43 2.46 -17.33
CA ALA A 272 -18.74 3.17 -18.41
C ALA A 272 -18.20 2.21 -19.46
#